data_AF-A0A966R0G5-F1
#
_entry.id   AF-A0A966R0G5-F1
#
_cell.length_a   1.000
_cell.length_b   1.000
_cell.length_c   1.000
_cell.angle_alpha   90.00
_cell.angle_beta   90.00
_cell.angle_gamma   90.00
#
_symmetry.space_group_name_H-M   'P 1'
#
loop_
_entity.id
_entity.type
_entity.pdbx_description
1 polymer ?
#
loop_
_entity_poly.entity_id
_entity_poly.type
_entity_poly.pdbx_seq_one_letter_code
_entity_poly.pdbx_strand_id
1 'polypeptide(L)'
;MSVKKCGIIFYHPSADKYLLVLGKKSEKWGFPKGHQEKDETEEETAIRELFEETGIHVRREDLQTKTRFKNNIYFNVATVPTGSLGIQDTNEIVRLSWFSLPEMILLPKEKMNFGLKNWLSSVTGTDPGKNPRFVRHRPIAI
;
A
#
# COMPACT_ATOMS: atom_id res chain seq x y z
N MET A 1 -0.50 -24.61 -1.45
CA MET A 1 -0.11 -23.42 -2.25
C MET A 1 -0.33 -22.19 -1.39
N SER A 2 0.59 -21.20 -1.40
CA SER A 2 0.38 -19.95 -0.65
C SER A 2 -0.61 -19.06 -1.42
N VAL A 3 -1.69 -18.64 -0.76
CA VAL A 3 -2.71 -17.76 -1.36
C VAL A 3 -2.06 -16.41 -1.70
N LYS A 4 -2.30 -15.89 -2.91
CA LYS A 4 -1.81 -14.57 -3.32
C LYS A 4 -2.57 -13.48 -2.59
N LYS A 5 -1.88 -12.37 -2.31
CA LYS A 5 -2.48 -11.14 -1.82
C LYS A 5 -2.21 -10.00 -2.76
N CYS A 6 -3.22 -9.20 -3.05
CA CYS A 6 -3.12 -8.04 -3.94
C CYS A 6 -3.58 -6.79 -3.18
N GLY A 7 -2.95 -5.66 -3.44
CA GLY A 7 -3.24 -4.41 -2.76
C GLY A 7 -2.75 -3.19 -3.51
N ILE A 8 -2.94 -2.01 -2.92
CA ILE A 8 -2.63 -0.72 -3.52
C ILE A 8 -1.66 0.06 -2.65
N ILE A 9 -0.62 0.62 -3.28
CA ILE A 9 0.21 1.68 -2.70
C ILE A 9 -0.40 2.99 -3.18
N PHE A 10 -1.28 3.55 -2.37
CA PHE A 10 -2.00 4.77 -2.70
C PHE A 10 -1.21 5.98 -2.23
N TYR A 11 -0.81 6.85 -3.15
CA TYR A 11 -0.15 8.12 -2.90
C TYR A 11 -1.06 9.28 -3.29
N HIS A 12 -1.27 10.20 -2.35
CA HIS A 12 -1.99 11.44 -2.59
C HIS A 12 -0.99 12.56 -2.93
N PRO A 13 -0.89 12.98 -4.21
CA PRO A 13 0.16 13.90 -4.65
C PRO A 13 0.03 15.31 -4.06
N SER A 14 -1.19 15.83 -3.90
CA SER A 14 -1.40 17.17 -3.31
C SER A 14 -1.10 17.23 -1.81
N ALA A 15 -1.22 16.11 -1.09
CA ALA A 15 -0.93 16.04 0.34
C ALA A 15 0.48 15.52 0.64
N ASP A 16 1.18 14.98 -0.36
CA ASP A 16 2.45 14.26 -0.24
C ASP A 16 2.42 13.14 0.81
N LYS A 17 1.37 12.29 0.75
CA LYS A 17 1.15 11.22 1.74
C LYS A 17 0.69 9.91 1.12
N TYR A 18 1.02 8.82 1.78
CA TYR A 18 0.61 7.46 1.49
C TYR A 18 -0.49 7.02 2.46
N LEU A 19 -1.44 6.23 1.97
CA LEU A 19 -2.45 5.61 2.82
C LEU A 19 -1.95 4.30 3.42
N LEU A 20 -2.04 4.19 4.74
CA LEU A 20 -1.81 2.93 5.45
C LEU A 20 -3.03 2.52 6.28
N VAL A 21 -3.17 1.21 6.46
CA VAL A 21 -4.19 0.56 7.29
C VAL A 21 -3.51 -0.19 8.45
N LEU A 22 -4.14 -0.19 9.62
CA LEU A 22 -3.70 -0.95 10.79
C LEU A 22 -4.53 -2.22 10.91
N GLY A 23 -3.92 -3.37 10.61
CA GLY A 23 -4.61 -4.65 10.64
C GLY A 23 -4.85 -5.15 12.08
N LYS A 24 -6.09 -5.45 12.42
CA LYS A 24 -6.58 -5.87 13.75
C LYS A 24 -5.83 -7.05 14.33
N LYS A 25 -5.72 -8.15 13.57
CA LYS A 25 -5.04 -9.38 14.02
C LYS A 25 -3.52 -9.24 14.10
N SER A 26 -2.94 -8.42 13.23
CA SER A 26 -1.49 -8.30 13.10
C SER A 26 -0.88 -7.19 13.96
N GLU A 27 -1.70 -6.24 14.39
CA GLU A 27 -1.32 -4.99 15.06
C GLU A 27 -0.20 -4.23 14.33
N LYS A 28 -0.21 -4.32 13.00
CA LYS A 28 0.81 -3.77 12.12
C LYS A 28 0.21 -2.88 11.05
N TRP A 29 0.90 -1.78 10.77
CA TRP A 29 0.66 -0.92 9.64
C TRP A 29 1.08 -1.57 8.33
N GLY A 30 0.31 -1.30 7.29
CA GLY A 30 0.57 -1.80 5.95
C GLY A 30 -0.22 -1.05 4.89
N PHE A 31 0.10 -1.33 3.64
CA PHE A 31 -0.77 -0.94 2.54
C PHE A 31 -2.05 -1.78 2.53
N PRO A 32 -3.17 -1.20 2.07
CA PRO A 32 -4.42 -1.91 1.94
C PRO A 32 -4.28 -3.08 0.97
N LYS A 33 -4.71 -4.28 1.37
CA LYS A 33 -4.56 -5.53 0.61
C LYS A 33 -5.35 -6.68 1.27
N GLY A 34 -5.75 -7.64 0.46
CA GLY A 34 -6.26 -8.93 0.96
C GLY A 34 -6.08 -10.07 -0.02
N HIS A 35 -6.84 -11.14 0.17
CA HIS A 35 -6.63 -12.38 -0.58
C HIS A 35 -7.29 -12.28 -1.94
N GLN A 36 -6.61 -12.80 -2.96
CA GLN A 36 -7.23 -12.98 -4.27
C GLN A 36 -8.32 -14.05 -4.19
N GLU A 37 -9.53 -13.68 -4.57
CA GLU A 37 -10.65 -14.62 -4.66
C GLU A 37 -10.58 -15.44 -5.96
N LYS A 38 -11.44 -16.46 -6.03
CA LYS A 38 -11.55 -17.28 -7.25
C LYS A 38 -12.09 -16.39 -8.37
N ASP A 39 -11.47 -16.51 -9.54
CA ASP A 39 -11.89 -15.82 -10.78
C ASP A 39 -11.61 -14.30 -10.81
N GLU A 40 -10.93 -13.73 -9.80
CA GLU A 40 -10.43 -12.35 -9.84
C GLU A 40 -9.06 -12.25 -10.52
N THR A 41 -8.82 -11.16 -11.24
CA THR A 41 -7.48 -10.71 -11.64
C THR A 41 -6.72 -10.05 -10.48
N GLU A 42 -5.39 -9.89 -10.61
CA GLU A 42 -4.58 -9.25 -9.57
C GLU A 42 -5.02 -7.78 -9.35
N GLU A 43 -5.43 -7.10 -10.43
CA GLU A 43 -5.98 -5.75 -10.42
C GLU A 43 -7.34 -5.67 -9.72
N GLU A 44 -8.28 -6.54 -10.08
CA GLU A 44 -9.63 -6.57 -9.48
C GLU A 44 -9.57 -6.77 -7.97
N THR A 45 -8.78 -7.76 -7.51
CA THR A 45 -8.54 -7.97 -6.08
C THR A 45 -7.96 -6.71 -5.42
N ALA A 46 -6.95 -6.06 -6.02
CA ALA A 46 -6.33 -4.89 -5.40
C ALA A 46 -7.31 -3.70 -5.28
N ILE A 47 -8.15 -3.48 -6.29
CA ILE A 47 -9.17 -2.42 -6.30
C ILE A 47 -10.27 -2.71 -5.28
N ARG A 48 -10.79 -3.95 -5.25
CA ARG A 48 -11.81 -4.38 -4.27
C ARG A 48 -11.31 -4.19 -2.84
N GLU A 49 -10.12 -4.70 -2.54
CA GLU A 49 -9.52 -4.64 -1.19
C GLU A 49 -9.26 -3.20 -0.73
N LEU A 50 -8.81 -2.31 -1.64
CA LEU A 50 -8.70 -0.88 -1.32
C LEU A 50 -10.06 -0.30 -0.91
N PHE A 51 -11.12 -0.62 -1.65
CA PHE A 51 -12.45 -0.11 -1.37
C PHE A 51 -13.01 -0.68 -0.05
N GLU A 52 -12.91 -1.98 0.19
CA GLU A 52 -13.39 -2.65 1.41
C GLU A 52 -12.67 -2.15 2.67
N GLU A 53 -11.36 -1.98 2.61
CA GLU A 53 -10.61 -1.55 3.79
C GLU A 53 -10.71 -0.03 4.05
N THR A 54 -10.95 0.79 3.01
CA THR A 54 -10.73 2.25 3.09
C THR A 54 -11.86 3.14 2.57
N GLY A 55 -12.79 2.60 1.77
CA GLY A 55 -13.85 3.34 1.09
C GLY A 55 -13.39 4.16 -0.12
N ILE A 56 -12.10 4.13 -0.46
CA ILE A 56 -11.54 4.86 -1.61
C ILE A 56 -11.84 4.10 -2.90
N HIS A 57 -12.26 4.85 -3.92
CA HIS A 57 -12.46 4.35 -5.27
C HIS A 57 -11.28 4.72 -6.16
N VAL A 58 -10.84 3.74 -6.95
CA VAL A 58 -9.89 3.89 -8.05
C VAL A 58 -10.39 3.05 -9.22
N ARG A 59 -10.02 3.44 -10.44
CA ARG A 59 -10.32 2.68 -11.64
C ARG A 59 -9.07 1.92 -12.10
N ARG A 60 -9.25 0.98 -13.03
CA ARG A 60 -8.13 0.18 -13.56
C ARG A 60 -7.10 1.06 -14.27
N GLU A 61 -7.55 2.14 -14.89
CA GLU A 61 -6.71 3.13 -15.57
C GLU A 61 -5.84 3.95 -14.60
N ASP A 62 -6.22 4.03 -13.33
CA ASP A 62 -5.42 4.72 -12.30
C ASP A 62 -4.25 3.84 -11.81
N LEU A 63 -4.27 2.54 -12.09
CA LEU A 63 -3.20 1.61 -11.73
C LEU A 63 -1.96 1.86 -12.58
N GLN A 64 -0.83 2.04 -11.91
CA GLN A 64 0.45 2.29 -12.56
C GLN A 64 1.33 1.03 -12.51
N THR A 65 2.51 1.14 -11.89
CA THR A 65 3.48 0.06 -11.83
C THR A 65 3.10 -1.01 -10.81
N LYS A 66 3.40 -2.27 -11.14
CA LYS A 66 3.20 -3.43 -10.26
C LYS A 66 4.51 -3.83 -9.58
N THR A 67 4.46 -4.05 -8.26
CA THR A 67 5.58 -4.56 -7.45
C THR A 67 5.19 -5.85 -6.75
N ARG A 68 6.11 -6.81 -6.65
CA ARG A 68 5.87 -8.12 -6.01
C ARG A 68 6.86 -8.38 -4.87
N PHE A 69 6.34 -8.76 -3.72
CA PHE A 69 7.10 -9.22 -2.56
C PHE A 69 6.58 -10.59 -2.10
N LYS A 70 7.25 -11.66 -2.52
CA LYS A 70 6.77 -13.05 -2.37
C LYS A 70 5.36 -13.21 -2.97
N ASN A 71 4.38 -13.58 -2.15
CA ASN A 71 2.98 -13.73 -2.54
C ASN A 71 2.16 -12.42 -2.42
N ASN A 72 2.76 -11.30 -2.02
CA ASN A 72 2.10 -10.00 -1.99
C ASN A 72 2.40 -9.24 -3.28
N ILE A 73 1.37 -8.65 -3.86
CA ILE A 73 1.41 -7.86 -5.08
C ILE A 73 0.81 -6.50 -4.76
N TYR A 74 1.47 -5.44 -5.21
CA TYR A 74 0.99 -4.08 -5.03
C TYR A 74 1.00 -3.35 -6.36
N PHE A 75 -0.06 -2.61 -6.64
CA PHE A 75 -0.09 -1.63 -7.72
C PHE A 75 0.05 -0.23 -7.13
N ASN A 76 0.88 0.61 -7.74
CA ASN A 76 0.99 2.02 -7.36
C ASN A 76 -0.18 2.80 -7.96
N VAL A 77 -0.74 3.71 -7.16
CA VAL A 77 -1.74 4.68 -7.59
C VAL A 77 -1.32 6.04 -7.05
N ALA A 78 -1.31 7.06 -7.91
CA ALA A 78 -0.96 8.43 -7.54
C ALA A 78 -2.08 9.38 -7.98
N THR A 79 -3.06 9.61 -7.10
CA THR A 79 -4.23 10.45 -7.39
C THR A 79 -4.82 11.07 -6.12
N VAL A 80 -5.72 12.03 -6.27
CA VAL A 80 -6.52 12.54 -5.15
C VAL A 80 -7.61 11.51 -4.84
N PRO A 81 -7.77 11.09 -3.57
CA PRO A 81 -8.76 10.07 -3.22
C PRO A 81 -10.18 10.54 -3.57
N THR A 82 -10.94 9.65 -4.19
CA THR A 82 -12.37 9.85 -4.46
C THR A 82 -13.19 8.85 -3.63
N GLY A 83 -14.38 9.26 -3.21
CA GLY A 83 -15.24 8.49 -2.29
C GLY A 83 -15.24 9.03 -0.87
N SER A 84 -15.91 8.32 0.04
CA SER A 84 -15.97 8.65 1.46
C SER A 84 -14.96 7.79 2.22
N LEU A 85 -13.89 8.42 2.72
CA LEU A 85 -12.89 7.72 3.52
C LEU A 85 -13.53 7.12 4.77
N GLY A 86 -13.46 5.80 4.90
CA GLY A 86 -14.05 5.09 6.04
C GLY A 86 -13.73 3.61 5.99
N ILE A 87 -13.50 3.03 7.17
CA ILE A 87 -13.29 1.59 7.32
C ILE A 87 -14.61 0.88 7.05
N GLN A 88 -14.68 0.05 5.99
CA GLN A 88 -15.86 -0.79 5.74
C GLN A 88 -15.67 -2.17 6.38
N ASP A 89 -14.46 -2.75 6.28
CA ASP A 89 -14.11 -4.00 6.97
C ASP A 89 -13.56 -3.75 8.39
N THR A 90 -14.46 -3.69 9.37
CA THR A 90 -14.13 -3.54 10.80
C THR A 90 -13.65 -4.83 11.48
N ASN A 91 -13.71 -5.97 10.77
CA ASN A 91 -13.17 -7.23 11.26
C ASN A 91 -11.66 -7.30 11.00
N GLU A 92 -11.19 -6.74 9.89
CA GLU A 92 -9.77 -6.75 9.54
C GLU A 92 -9.03 -5.46 9.91
N ILE A 93 -9.67 -4.30 9.83
CA ILE A 93 -9.00 -3.00 10.00
C ILE A 93 -9.48 -2.25 11.25
N VAL A 94 -8.52 -1.72 12.01
CA VAL A 94 -8.79 -0.91 13.22
C VAL A 94 -8.63 0.58 12.93
N ARG A 95 -7.73 0.95 12.02
CA ARG A 95 -7.41 2.35 11.76
C ARG A 95 -6.92 2.56 10.34
N LEU A 96 -7.27 3.72 9.78
CA LEU A 96 -6.71 4.30 8.56
C LEU A 96 -5.93 5.54 8.93
N SER A 97 -4.79 5.78 8.29
CA SER A 97 -4.07 7.04 8.44
C SER A 97 -3.19 7.34 7.23
N TRP A 98 -3.02 8.62 6.97
CA TRP A 98 -2.10 9.15 5.97
C TRP A 98 -0.73 9.35 6.57
N PHE A 99 0.32 8.90 5.88
CA PHE A 99 1.70 9.04 6.31
C PHE A 99 2.55 9.62 5.19
N SER A 100 3.35 10.63 5.50
CA SER A 100 4.47 11.05 4.66
C SER A 100 5.59 10.00 4.70
N LEU A 101 6.47 9.99 3.70
CA LEU A 101 7.61 9.07 3.68
C LEU A 101 8.51 9.19 4.93
N PRO A 102 8.84 10.40 5.45
CA PRO A 102 9.58 10.54 6.71
C PRO A 102 8.86 9.90 7.91
N GLU A 103 7.55 10.08 8.06
CA GLU A 103 6.77 9.43 9.13
C GLU A 103 6.83 7.90 9.02
N MET A 104 6.75 7.36 7.80
CA MET A 104 6.86 5.92 7.56
C MET A 104 8.26 5.37 7.91
N ILE A 105 9.33 6.13 7.66
CA ILE A 105 10.70 5.74 8.01
C ILE A 105 10.89 5.67 9.53
N LEU A 106 10.23 6.55 10.27
CA LEU A 106 10.31 6.63 11.74
C LEU A 106 9.44 5.60 12.46
N LEU A 107 8.53 4.90 11.77
CA LEU A 107 7.72 3.84 12.37
C LEU A 107 8.64 2.69 12.86
N PRO A 108 8.39 2.14 14.07
CA PRO A 108 9.13 0.97 14.53
C PRO A 108 8.92 -0.21 13.59
N LYS A 109 9.99 -0.93 13.23
CA LYS A 109 9.93 -2.02 12.24
C LYS A 109 8.95 -3.10 12.70
N GLU A 110 8.89 -3.44 13.98
CA GLU A 110 7.94 -4.41 14.54
C GLU A 110 6.47 -4.03 14.33
N LYS A 111 6.17 -2.74 14.17
CA LYS A 111 4.83 -2.21 13.87
C LYS A 111 4.50 -2.19 12.36
N MET A 112 5.39 -2.65 11.50
CA MET A 112 5.14 -2.75 10.06
C MET A 112 4.89 -4.19 9.63
N ASN A 113 3.99 -4.37 8.66
CA ASN A 113 3.82 -5.65 7.98
C ASN A 113 4.97 -5.91 6.98
N PHE A 114 5.01 -7.13 6.44
CA PHE A 114 6.07 -7.54 5.51
C PHE A 114 6.11 -6.69 4.24
N GLY A 115 4.96 -6.37 3.64
CA GLY A 115 4.90 -5.58 2.40
C GLY A 115 5.46 -4.17 2.57
N LEU A 116 5.01 -3.47 3.62
CA LEU A 116 5.46 -2.12 3.93
C LEU A 116 6.97 -2.06 4.20
N LYS A 117 7.52 -3.02 4.95
CA LYS A 117 8.97 -3.09 5.21
C LYS A 117 9.78 -3.20 3.92
N ASN A 118 9.40 -4.13 3.05
CA ASN A 118 10.16 -4.39 1.82
C ASN A 118 10.03 -3.22 0.84
N TRP A 119 8.84 -2.62 0.73
CA TRP A 119 8.66 -1.44 -0.09
C TRP A 119 9.50 -0.26 0.42
N LEU A 120 9.47 0.05 1.72
CA LEU A 120 10.29 1.11 2.31
C LEU A 120 11.78 0.89 2.02
N SER A 121 12.27 -0.34 2.21
CA SER A 121 13.65 -0.70 1.86
C SER A 121 13.98 -0.45 0.38
N SER A 122 13.05 -0.76 -0.54
CA SER A 122 13.27 -0.54 -1.97
C SER A 122 13.31 0.94 -2.39
N VAL A 123 12.54 1.82 -1.74
CA VAL A 123 12.46 3.24 -2.13
C VAL A 123 13.47 4.13 -1.39
N THR A 124 13.91 3.71 -0.20
CA THR A 124 14.93 4.43 0.58
C THR A 124 16.35 3.99 0.26
N GLY A 125 16.52 2.94 -0.56
CA GLY A 125 17.83 2.37 -0.85
C GLY A 125 18.46 1.62 0.32
N THR A 126 17.74 1.41 1.43
CA THR A 126 18.19 0.53 2.53
C THR A 126 17.86 -0.93 2.17
N ASP A 127 18.46 -1.40 1.08
CA ASP A 127 18.62 -2.83 0.82
C ASP A 127 19.71 -3.33 1.78
N PRO A 128 19.47 -4.34 2.64
CA PRO A 128 20.52 -4.89 3.50
C PRO A 128 21.73 -5.42 2.71
N GLY A 129 21.63 -5.57 1.38
CA GLY A 129 22.73 -5.92 0.49
C GLY A 129 23.21 -4.84 -0.49
N LYS A 130 22.69 -3.60 -0.47
CA LYS A 130 23.15 -2.53 -1.39
C LYS A 130 23.22 -1.15 -0.74
N ASN A 131 24.30 -0.44 -1.08
CA ASN A 131 24.65 0.89 -0.59
C ASN A 131 23.49 1.90 -0.84
N PRO A 132 23.03 2.66 0.15
CA PRO A 132 21.89 3.56 0.00
C PRO A 132 22.18 4.66 -1.03
N ARG A 133 21.55 4.54 -2.21
CA ARG A 133 21.35 5.68 -3.10
C ARG A 133 20.06 6.35 -2.64
N PHE A 134 20.16 7.57 -2.13
CA PHE A 134 19.01 8.45 -1.98
C PHE A 134 18.34 8.58 -3.35
N VAL A 135 17.22 7.87 -3.55
CA VAL A 135 16.40 8.03 -4.73
C VAL A 135 15.67 9.35 -4.54
N ARG A 136 16.20 10.41 -5.17
CA ARG A 136 15.41 11.63 -5.39
C ARG A 136 14.16 11.19 -6.14
N HIS A 137 12.99 11.29 -5.49
CA HIS A 137 11.71 11.29 -6.18
C HIS A 137 11.83 12.35 -7.29
N ARG A 138 11.99 11.90 -8.54
CA ARG A 138 11.70 12.79 -9.66
C ARG A 138 10.19 12.97 -9.62
N PRO A 139 9.66 14.19 -9.48
CA PRO A 139 8.24 14.41 -9.69
C PRO A 139 7.90 13.85 -11.07
N ILE A 140 6.84 13.06 -11.12
CA ILE A 140 6.24 12.62 -12.37
C ILE A 140 5.90 13.91 -13.12
N ALA A 141 6.59 14.15 -14.23
CA ALA A 141 6.26 15.26 -15.11
C ALA A 141 4.86 15.00 -15.66
N ILE A 142 3.98 15.97 -15.40
CA ILE A 142 2.67 16.16 -16.05
C ILE A 142 2.82 16.25 -17.57
#